data_AF-A0A1J3I528-F1
#
_entry.id   AF-A0A1J3I528-F1
#
_cell.length_a   1.000
_cell.length_b   1.000
_cell.length_c   1.000
_cell.angle_alpha   90.00
_cell.angle_beta   90.00
_cell.angle_gamma   90.00
#
_symmetry.space_group_name_H-M   'P 1'
#
loop_
_entity.id
_entity.type
_entity.pdbx_description
1 polymer ?
#
loop_
_entity_poly.entity_id
_entity_poly.type
_entity_poly.pdbx_seq_one_letter_code
_entity_poly.pdbx_strand_id
1 'polypeptide(L)'
;LHSRGFSEASRTLRRELRVGHKRIRPELLERVSRLLVLGRYDALHDLSIDFSDELLNSLLRKLRLNPEACIEIFNLASKQQKFRPDFKAYCKMVHILSRARMYDQTRSYLCELVALNHSCFVVWDELVRVFKKFSFSPTVFDMILKVYAEKGMIKNAL
;
A
#
# COMPACT_ATOMS: atom_id res chain seq x y z
N LEU A 1 9.40 47.52 -17.67
CA LEU A 1 10.04 47.01 -16.43
C LEU A 1 9.48 45.63 -16.12
N HIS A 2 10.29 44.60 -16.37
CA HIS A 2 9.98 43.18 -16.26
C HIS A 2 9.81 42.71 -14.81
N SER A 3 8.74 41.97 -14.50
CA SER A 3 8.73 41.07 -13.33
C SER A 3 7.64 39.98 -13.44
N ARG A 4 7.72 39.14 -14.49
CA ARG A 4 6.83 37.96 -14.62
C ARG A 4 7.54 36.62 -14.85
N GLY A 5 8.87 36.59 -14.92
CA GLY A 5 9.64 35.38 -15.22
C GLY A 5 10.09 34.55 -14.00
N PHE A 6 10.10 35.11 -12.78
CA PHE A 6 10.73 34.46 -11.61
C PHE A 6 9.80 33.52 -10.82
N SER A 7 8.48 33.59 -11.01
CA SER A 7 7.52 32.80 -10.21
C SER A 7 7.29 31.39 -10.79
N GLU A 8 7.23 31.24 -12.11
CA GLU A 8 7.05 29.92 -12.74
C GLU A 8 8.32 29.09 -12.65
N ALA A 9 9.50 29.65 -12.96
CA ALA A 9 10.77 28.93 -12.83
C ALA A 9 11.00 28.39 -11.41
N SER A 10 10.61 29.16 -10.38
CA SER A 10 10.72 28.74 -8.97
C SER A 10 9.70 27.67 -8.57
N ARG A 11 8.50 27.66 -9.20
CA ARG A 11 7.49 26.60 -9.05
C ARG A 11 7.90 25.32 -9.76
N THR A 12 8.51 25.42 -10.94
CA THR A 12 9.03 24.28 -11.71
C THR A 12 10.22 23.67 -10.98
N LEU A 13 11.18 24.47 -10.50
CA LEU A 13 12.30 24.00 -9.67
C LEU A 13 11.83 23.31 -8.38
N ARG A 14 10.82 23.84 -7.68
CA ARG A 14 10.25 23.15 -6.49
C ARG A 14 9.51 21.86 -6.84
N ARG A 15 8.96 21.75 -8.05
CA ARG A 15 8.29 20.54 -8.54
C ARG A 15 9.30 19.49 -8.99
N GLU A 16 10.42 19.90 -9.60
CA GLU A 16 11.52 19.00 -9.97
C GLU A 16 12.29 18.50 -8.74
N LEU A 17 12.49 19.35 -7.73
CA LEU A 17 13.14 18.96 -6.45
C LEU A 17 12.27 18.06 -5.56
N ARG A 18 10.95 17.98 -5.79
CA ARG A 18 10.04 17.01 -5.14
C ARG A 18 9.95 15.67 -5.85
N VAL A 19 10.50 15.58 -7.07
CA VAL A 19 10.43 14.38 -7.93
C VAL A 19 11.85 13.82 -8.06
N GLY A 20 12.57 13.74 -6.94
CA GLY A 20 13.61 12.73 -6.78
C GLY A 20 12.96 11.35 -6.67
N HIS A 21 12.21 10.91 -7.68
CA HIS A 21 11.77 9.52 -7.76
C HIS A 21 13.05 8.71 -7.94
N LYS A 22 13.51 8.07 -6.87
CA LYS A 22 14.38 6.90 -6.98
C LYS A 22 13.60 5.90 -7.83
N ARG A 23 13.78 5.96 -9.15
CA ARG A 23 13.11 5.09 -10.11
C ARG A 23 13.31 3.67 -9.64
N ILE A 24 12.22 2.96 -9.33
CA ILE A 24 12.29 1.57 -8.89
C ILE A 24 13.13 0.81 -9.91
N ARG A 25 14.20 0.15 -9.45
CA ARG A 25 15.02 -0.72 -10.28
C ARG A 25 14.16 -1.89 -10.77
N PRO A 26 13.80 -1.97 -12.07
CA PRO A 26 12.91 -3.01 -12.56
C PRO A 26 13.44 -4.42 -12.27
N GLU A 27 14.76 -4.58 -12.30
CA GLU A 27 15.45 -5.85 -12.03
C GLU A 27 15.23 -6.31 -10.59
N LEU A 28 15.23 -5.38 -9.63
CA LEU A 28 14.94 -5.67 -8.23
C LEU A 28 13.48 -6.11 -8.06
N LEU A 29 12.55 -5.37 -8.69
CA LEU A 29 11.13 -5.69 -8.65
C LEU A 29 10.86 -7.10 -9.21
N GLU A 30 11.45 -7.44 -10.35
CA GLU A 30 11.34 -8.77 -10.97
C GLU A 30 11.96 -9.86 -10.11
N ARG A 31 13.18 -9.63 -9.59
CA ARG A 31 13.89 -10.61 -8.76
C ARG A 31 13.12 -10.93 -7.48
N VAL A 32 12.68 -9.91 -6.75
CA VAL A 32 11.91 -10.07 -5.50
C VAL A 32 10.58 -10.78 -5.79
N SER A 33 9.86 -10.35 -6.85
CA SER A 33 8.59 -10.98 -7.21
C SER A 33 8.75 -12.46 -7.55
N ARG A 34 9.82 -12.82 -8.28
CA ARG A 34 10.10 -14.22 -8.64
C ARG A 34 10.39 -15.08 -7.41
N LEU A 35 11.20 -14.60 -6.47
CA LEU A 35 11.50 -15.34 -5.24
C LEU A 35 10.25 -15.58 -4.41
N LEU A 36 9.40 -14.55 -4.27
CA LEU A 36 8.14 -14.63 -3.55
C LEU A 36 7.16 -15.64 -4.19
N VAL A 37 7.02 -15.64 -5.52
CA VAL A 37 6.16 -16.59 -6.25
C VAL A 37 6.70 -18.03 -6.14
N LEU A 38 8.03 -18.20 -6.09
CA LEU A 38 8.67 -19.51 -5.93
C LEU A 38 8.72 -20.00 -4.46
N GLY A 39 8.13 -19.25 -3.51
CA GLY A 39 8.15 -19.58 -2.09
C GLY A 39 9.56 -19.55 -1.48
N ARG A 40 10.52 -18.86 -2.10
CA ARG A 40 11.91 -18.75 -1.64
C ARG A 40 12.06 -17.57 -0.69
N TYR A 41 11.33 -17.60 0.42
CA TYR A 41 11.27 -16.48 1.37
C TYR A 41 12.60 -16.25 2.10
N ASP A 42 13.35 -17.31 2.38
CA ASP A 42 14.65 -17.21 3.05
C ASP A 42 15.64 -16.33 2.26
N ALA A 43 15.63 -16.47 0.94
CA ALA A 43 16.48 -15.69 0.03
C ALA A 43 16.11 -14.20 -0.04
N LEU A 44 14.98 -13.77 0.54
CA LEU A 44 14.61 -12.36 0.64
C LEU A 44 15.39 -11.65 1.74
N HIS A 45 15.81 -12.36 2.78
CA HIS A 45 16.60 -11.80 3.87
C HIS A 45 18.00 -11.39 3.38
N ASP A 46 18.56 -12.14 2.43
CA ASP A 46 19.88 -11.85 1.83
C ASP A 46 19.86 -10.64 0.89
N LEU A 47 18.68 -10.20 0.44
CA LEU A 47 18.54 -9.16 -0.58
C LEU A 47 18.70 -7.72 -0.06
N SER A 48 18.84 -7.52 1.26
CA SER A 48 18.97 -6.20 1.91
C SER A 48 18.08 -5.14 1.26
N ILE A 49 16.77 -5.42 1.19
CA ILE A 49 15.80 -4.57 0.49
C ILE A 49 15.61 -3.27 1.27
N ASP A 50 15.89 -2.13 0.64
CA ASP A 50 15.55 -0.79 1.16
C ASP A 50 14.10 -0.48 0.75
N PHE A 51 13.15 -0.64 1.67
CA PHE A 51 11.73 -0.44 1.36
C PHE A 51 11.37 1.03 1.23
N SER A 52 10.59 1.33 0.19
CA SER A 52 9.90 2.59 0.00
C SER A 52 8.43 2.32 -0.28
N ASP A 53 7.59 3.34 -0.08
CA ASP A 53 6.16 3.24 -0.40
C ASP A 53 5.97 2.81 -1.85
N GLU A 54 6.73 3.40 -2.78
CA GLU A 54 6.67 3.09 -4.21
C GLU A 54 7.00 1.62 -4.50
N LEU A 55 8.07 1.09 -3.88
CA LEU A 55 8.52 -0.29 -4.07
C LEU A 55 7.48 -1.27 -3.54
N LEU A 56 7.05 -1.11 -2.28
CA LEU A 56 6.06 -2.00 -1.67
C LEU A 56 4.74 -1.97 -2.45
N ASN A 57 4.26 -0.78 -2.80
CA ASN A 57 3.04 -0.61 -3.58
C ASN A 57 3.13 -1.24 -4.98
N SER A 58 4.31 -1.28 -5.59
CA SER A 58 4.56 -1.91 -6.89
C SER A 58 4.63 -3.43 -6.77
N LEU A 59 5.28 -3.96 -5.73
CA LEU A 59 5.31 -5.38 -5.41
C LEU A 59 3.90 -5.93 -5.15
N LEU A 60 3.11 -5.28 -4.29
CA LEU A 60 1.72 -5.66 -4.03
C LEU A 60 0.85 -5.64 -5.29
N ARG A 61 1.08 -4.68 -6.20
CA ARG A 61 0.38 -4.63 -7.49
C ARG A 61 0.74 -5.83 -8.37
N LYS A 62 2.03 -6.13 -8.48
CA LYS A 62 2.54 -7.21 -9.33
C LYS A 62 2.14 -8.59 -8.80
N LEU A 63 2.16 -8.75 -7.48
CA LEU A 63 1.87 -10.00 -6.77
C LEU A 63 0.39 -10.18 -6.42
N ARG A 64 -0.51 -9.32 -6.89
CA ARG A 64 -1.93 -9.25 -6.49
C ARG A 64 -2.77 -10.53 -6.60
N LEU A 65 -2.25 -11.56 -7.27
CA LEU A 65 -2.88 -12.88 -7.44
C LEU A 65 -2.23 -13.96 -6.57
N ASN A 66 -1.22 -13.62 -5.77
CA ASN A 66 -0.48 -14.49 -4.87
C ASN A 66 -0.57 -13.89 -3.45
N PRO A 67 -1.69 -14.11 -2.73
CA PRO A 67 -1.96 -13.44 -1.46
C PRO A 67 -0.92 -13.75 -0.38
N GLU A 68 -0.39 -14.97 -0.32
CA GLU A 68 0.66 -15.38 0.62
C GLU A 68 1.95 -14.59 0.35
N ALA A 69 2.36 -14.45 -0.91
CA ALA A 69 3.50 -13.63 -1.29
C ALA A 69 3.31 -12.15 -0.90
N CYS A 70 2.08 -11.63 -0.97
CA CYS A 70 1.77 -10.27 -0.52
C CYS A 70 1.90 -10.14 1.01
N ILE A 71 1.45 -11.13 1.79
CA ILE A 71 1.63 -11.16 3.24
C ILE A 71 3.12 -11.15 3.58
N GLU A 72 3.91 -12.03 2.97
CA GLU A 72 5.34 -12.15 3.28
C GLU A 72 6.10 -10.85 3.02
N ILE A 73 5.90 -10.23 1.86
CA ILE A 73 6.60 -8.98 1.54
C ILE A 73 6.13 -7.80 2.41
N PHE A 74 4.84 -7.76 2.78
CA PHE A 74 4.30 -6.74 3.66
C PHE A 74 4.84 -6.88 5.08
N ASN A 75 4.91 -8.11 5.59
CA ASN A 75 5.48 -8.42 6.91
C ASN A 75 6.97 -8.12 6.96
N LEU A 76 7.72 -8.47 5.90
CA LEU A 76 9.13 -8.14 5.78
C LEU A 76 9.35 -6.63 5.82
N ALA A 77 8.54 -5.86 5.08
CA ALA A 77 8.60 -4.41 5.07
C ALA A 77 8.26 -3.82 6.46
N SER A 78 7.21 -4.34 7.11
CA SER A 78 6.74 -3.86 8.42
C SER A 78 7.73 -4.08 9.57
N LYS A 79 8.64 -5.06 9.44
CA LYS A 79 9.69 -5.35 10.43
C LYS A 79 10.87 -4.38 10.36
N GLN A 80 10.98 -3.55 9.32
CA GLN A 80 12.10 -2.62 9.20
C GLN A 80 11.93 -1.41 10.11
N GLN A 81 12.94 -1.11 10.92
CA GLN A 81 12.86 0.00 11.90
C GLN A 81 12.61 1.37 11.25
N LYS A 82 13.12 1.59 10.04
CA LYS A 82 13.06 2.88 9.33
C LYS A 82 11.90 2.99 8.33
N PHE A 83 11.09 1.95 8.20
CA PHE A 83 10.00 1.91 7.23
C PHE A 83 8.70 1.43 7.86
N ARG A 84 7.59 2.06 7.50
CA ARG A 84 6.25 1.60 7.86
C ARG A 84 5.38 1.65 6.62
N PRO A 85 4.64 0.58 6.28
CA PRO A 85 3.74 0.61 5.14
C PRO A 85 2.73 1.76 5.23
N ASP A 86 2.53 2.46 4.12
CA ASP A 86 1.53 3.51 4.00
C ASP A 86 0.11 2.93 3.94
N PHE A 87 -0.89 3.77 4.22
CA PHE A 87 -2.30 3.37 4.17
C PHE A 87 -2.72 2.82 2.80
N LYS A 88 -2.04 3.21 1.70
CA LYS A 88 -2.31 2.68 0.35
C LYS A 88 -1.87 1.22 0.24
N ALA A 89 -0.75 0.85 0.85
CA ALA A 89 -0.31 -0.53 0.93
C ALA A 89 -1.32 -1.37 1.74
N TYR A 90 -1.83 -0.87 2.86
CA TYR A 90 -2.92 -1.52 3.61
C TYR A 90 -4.17 -1.69 2.76
N CYS A 91 -4.62 -0.64 2.05
CA CYS A 91 -5.79 -0.72 1.16
C CYS A 91 -5.61 -1.79 0.09
N LYS A 92 -4.42 -1.94 -0.49
CA LYS A 92 -4.12 -3.04 -1.42
C LYS A 92 -4.18 -4.40 -0.75
N MET A 93 -3.57 -4.55 0.43
CA MET A 93 -3.57 -5.80 1.19
C MET A 93 -4.98 -6.29 1.47
N VAL A 94 -5.84 -5.45 2.03
CA VAL A 94 -7.20 -5.85 2.42
C VAL A 94 -8.03 -6.28 1.21
N HIS A 95 -7.82 -5.65 0.06
CA HIS A 95 -8.48 -6.06 -1.19
C HIS A 95 -7.94 -7.39 -1.75
N ILE A 96 -6.61 -7.58 -1.73
CA ILE A 96 -5.96 -8.84 -2.15
C ILE A 96 -6.48 -10.01 -1.31
N LEU A 97 -6.45 -9.85 0.01
CA LEU A 97 -6.82 -10.88 0.97
C LEU A 97 -8.33 -11.17 0.96
N SER A 98 -9.16 -10.12 0.85
CA SER A 98 -10.61 -10.28 0.75
C SER A 98 -11.00 -11.09 -0.48
N ARG A 99 -10.35 -10.85 -1.62
CA ARG A 99 -10.56 -11.65 -2.84
C ARG A 99 -10.11 -13.11 -2.66
N ALA A 100 -9.01 -13.33 -1.95
CA ALA A 100 -8.52 -14.66 -1.61
C ALA A 100 -9.36 -15.37 -0.53
N ARG A 101 -10.43 -14.73 -0.02
CA ARG A 101 -11.27 -15.21 1.08
C ARG A 101 -10.50 -15.40 2.40
N MET A 102 -9.37 -14.71 2.56
CA MET A 102 -8.56 -14.68 3.77
C MET A 102 -9.12 -13.62 4.75
N TYR A 103 -10.34 -13.87 5.25
CA TYR A 103 -11.12 -12.85 5.97
C TYR A 103 -10.53 -12.48 7.33
N ASP A 104 -9.92 -13.43 8.04
CA ASP A 104 -9.30 -13.17 9.34
C ASP A 104 -8.10 -12.21 9.19
N GLN A 105 -7.23 -12.49 8.21
CA GLN A 105 -6.10 -11.62 7.89
C GLN A 105 -6.61 -10.26 7.37
N THR A 106 -7.63 -10.25 6.50
CA THR A 106 -8.25 -9.01 6.03
C THR A 106 -8.72 -8.15 7.19
N ARG A 107 -9.40 -8.74 8.18
CA ARG A 107 -9.90 -8.03 9.36
C ARG A 107 -8.75 -7.49 10.22
N SER A 108 -7.67 -8.25 10.40
CA SER A 108 -6.46 -7.79 11.11
C SER A 108 -5.90 -6.52 10.48
N TYR A 109 -5.64 -6.54 9.17
CA TYR A 109 -5.09 -5.37 8.47
C TYR A 109 -6.06 -4.18 8.42
N LEU A 110 -7.38 -4.41 8.38
CA LEU A 110 -8.37 -3.33 8.51
C LEU A 110 -8.31 -2.69 9.91
N CYS A 111 -8.18 -3.50 10.95
CA CYS A 111 -8.05 -3.01 12.32
C CYS A 111 -6.77 -2.17 12.51
N GLU A 112 -5.66 -2.60 11.94
CA GLU A 112 -4.40 -1.84 11.90
C GLU A 112 -4.56 -0.54 11.11
N LEU A 113 -5.15 -0.59 9.91
CA LEU A 113 -5.41 0.59 9.07
C LEU A 113 -6.24 1.65 9.79
N VAL A 114 -7.31 1.24 10.49
CA VAL A 114 -8.13 2.16 11.29
C VAL A 114 -7.34 2.72 12.48
N ALA A 115 -6.46 1.92 13.09
CA ALA A 115 -5.60 2.37 14.19
C ALA A 115 -4.53 3.39 13.76
N LEU A 116 -4.18 3.48 12.47
CA LEU A 116 -3.31 4.54 11.93
C LEU A 116 -3.95 5.94 11.98
N ASN A 117 -5.22 6.04 12.40
CA ASN A 117 -5.96 7.28 12.65
C ASN A 117 -5.99 8.24 11.44
N HIS A 118 -6.07 7.69 10.24
CA HIS A 118 -6.37 8.46 9.04
C HIS A 118 -7.85 8.83 8.99
N SER A 119 -8.17 9.94 8.30
CA SER A 119 -9.55 10.30 8.00
C SER A 119 -10.27 9.15 7.30
N CYS A 120 -11.47 8.80 7.77
CA CYS A 120 -12.30 7.76 7.18
C CYS A 120 -12.55 8.01 5.69
N PHE A 121 -12.73 9.28 5.30
CA PHE A 121 -12.91 9.68 3.91
C PHE A 121 -11.68 9.34 3.05
N VAL A 122 -10.46 9.56 3.59
CA VAL A 122 -9.21 9.25 2.87
C VAL A 122 -9.04 7.74 2.70
N VAL A 123 -9.35 6.97 3.73
CA VAL A 123 -9.31 5.50 3.67
C VAL A 123 -10.35 4.99 2.66
N TRP A 124 -11.56 5.52 2.71
CA TRP A 124 -12.65 5.13 1.80
C TRP A 124 -12.32 5.45 0.34
N ASP A 125 -11.87 6.67 0.05
CA ASP A 125 -11.46 7.07 -1.30
C ASP A 125 -10.36 6.15 -1.85
N GLU A 126 -9.39 5.80 -1.01
CA GLU A 126 -8.31 4.90 -1.40
C GLU A 126 -8.81 3.46 -1.65
N LEU A 127 -9.69 2.93 -0.80
CA LEU A 127 -10.31 1.63 -1.01
C LEU A 127 -11.06 1.59 -2.34
N VAL A 128 -11.86 2.62 -2.66
CA VAL A 128 -12.56 2.74 -3.94
C VAL A 128 -11.58 2.84 -5.11
N ARG A 129 -10.49 3.60 -4.94
CA ARG A 129 -9.44 3.76 -5.97
C ARG A 129 -8.71 2.45 -6.26
N VAL A 130 -8.41 1.66 -5.23
CA VAL A 130 -7.77 0.34 -5.38
C VAL A 130 -8.75 -0.66 -6.02
N PHE A 131 -10.00 -0.68 -5.57
CA PHE A 131 -11.07 -1.52 -6.13
C PHE A 131 -11.15 -1.38 -7.66
N LYS A 132 -11.25 -0.14 -8.16
CA LYS A 132 -11.32 0.17 -9.60
C LYS A 132 -10.10 -0.31 -10.38
N LYS A 133 -8.91 -0.29 -9.78
CA LYS A 133 -7.64 -0.64 -10.45
C LYS A 133 -7.34 -2.13 -10.46
N PHE A 134 -7.86 -2.87 -9.49
CA PHE A 134 -7.50 -4.27 -9.30
C PHE A 134 -8.67 -5.24 -9.51
N SER A 135 -9.88 -4.74 -9.77
CA SER A 135 -11.11 -5.53 -9.94
C SER A 135 -11.31 -6.54 -8.80
N PHE A 136 -11.23 -6.03 -7.58
CA PHE A 136 -11.26 -6.80 -6.34
C PHE A 136 -12.66 -7.01 -5.77
N SER A 137 -12.75 -7.71 -4.64
CA SER A 137 -14.02 -8.06 -4.00
C SER A 137 -14.66 -6.84 -3.32
N PRO A 138 -15.96 -6.56 -3.53
CA PRO A 138 -16.67 -5.51 -2.80
C PRO A 138 -16.82 -5.84 -1.30
N THR A 139 -16.59 -7.09 -0.88
CA THR A 139 -16.67 -7.53 0.52
C THR A 139 -15.85 -6.67 1.48
N VAL A 140 -14.75 -6.06 1.02
CA VAL A 140 -13.93 -5.18 1.88
C VAL A 140 -14.70 -3.98 2.41
N PHE A 141 -15.70 -3.47 1.68
CA PHE A 141 -16.50 -2.32 2.09
C PHE A 141 -17.39 -2.69 3.28
N ASP A 142 -18.04 -3.86 3.24
CA ASP A 142 -18.81 -4.35 4.38
C ASP A 142 -17.91 -4.62 5.60
N MET A 143 -16.71 -5.15 5.36
CA MET A 143 -15.76 -5.45 6.44
C MET A 143 -15.24 -4.19 7.13
N ILE A 144 -14.94 -3.11 6.39
CA ILE A 144 -14.46 -1.87 7.03
C ILE A 144 -15.57 -1.16 7.81
N LEU A 145 -16.82 -1.19 7.33
CA LEU A 145 -17.96 -0.66 8.08
C LEU A 145 -18.15 -1.40 9.41
N LYS A 146 -18.03 -2.74 9.39
CA LYS A 146 -18.04 -3.56 10.61
C LYS A 146 -16.91 -3.18 11.57
N VAL A 147 -15.68 -3.01 11.08
CA VAL A 147 -14.54 -2.60 11.92
C VAL A 147 -14.76 -1.21 12.54
N TYR A 148 -15.31 -0.25 11.79
CA TYR A 148 -15.67 1.05 12.36
C TYR A 148 -16.74 0.93 13.45
N ALA A 149 -17.78 0.14 13.23
CA ALA A 149 -18.83 -0.09 14.22
C ALA A 149 -18.29 -0.74 15.50
N GLU A 150 -17.47 -1.79 15.37
CA GLU A 150 -16.84 -2.51 16.49
C GLU A 150 -15.88 -1.62 17.31
N LYS A 151 -15.27 -0.61 16.68
CA LYS A 151 -14.42 0.39 17.35
C LYS A 151 -15.21 1.59 17.90
N GLY A 152 -16.54 1.57 17.86
CA GLY A 152 -17.39 2.67 18.34
C GLY A 152 -17.39 3.90 17.43
N MET A 153 -16.83 3.81 16.22
CA MET A 153 -16.74 4.90 15.24
C MET A 153 -18.01 4.98 14.40
N ILE A 154 -19.18 5.04 15.05
CA ILE A 154 -20.49 4.90 14.41
C ILE A 154 -20.73 5.94 13.30
N LYS A 155 -20.24 7.18 13.48
CA LYS A 155 -20.33 8.23 12.45
C LYS A 155 -19.59 7.90 11.14
N ASN A 156 -18.60 7.01 11.20
CA ASN A 156 -17.86 6.55 10.02
C ASN A 156 -18.46 5.28 9.40
N ALA A 157 -19.36 4.62 10.13
CA ALA A 157 -20.01 3.37 9.72
C ALA A 157 -21.41 3.60 9.09
N LEU A 158 -21.94 4.82 9.15
CA LEU A 158 -23.26 5.24 8.66
C LEU A 158 -23.15 6.13 7.43
#